data_AF-U6RD02-F1
#
_entry.id   AF-U6RD02-F1
#
_cell.length_a   1.000
_cell.length_b   1.000
_cell.length_c   1.000
_cell.angle_alpha   90.00
_cell.angle_beta   90.00
_cell.angle_gamma   90.00
#
_symmetry.space_group_name_H-M   'P 1'
#
loop_
_entity.id
_entity.type
_entity.pdbx_description
1 polymer ?
#
loop_
_entity_poly.entity_id
_entity_poly.type
_entity_poly.pdbx_seq_one_letter_code
_entity_poly.pdbx_strand_id
1 'polypeptide(L)'
;CVVVYYKNGTQSDASVSTSPSGSYTFDVSGDYDSMRIAFVNGDDIVVETTVPKVYDGSQGIPGSSGYTYRPRGMFTPGDTYVYNDMYRDIVLSWFNSRLHTFRVKVKGSSVTVRPTSSNGDDNWEVANELKFIATDLLLAQNAVIDVLGSSKIFVGELDNTEGWEITKGAIRHSATGLELTKDGKLLSPKDGIKIGTQSVEEMLDGIQVGSRNYAHGTSGEWGKSVALQNALNQVIDLHPCYLADLKVGDAVYVSFDIEFKNITKGPGAIVTIQAPGNVTGWDDGGITMGDITQRLSAGNGEAHITLFNTVTAAHLNNTIWPMNARFDYMSGSVRFKNFKFGIGNKSTDWSPAPEDFVETGIDISNRKITLKADTTVFKNSSGQDIAVFENNKIKASIIDVDNLVAKKVETAINGNRIIIDPNTSSLKMINSAGVEIAAIVFSEWTEVSSAPSSAYGAHIILKSHRKLLLDFQSTDSTIDLNDDIVSITGRYREGNTYVNREIRISPRGIFFYKDGTLKKTYGNE
;
A
#
# COMPACT_ATOMS: atom_id res chain seq x y z
N CYS A 1 84.80 -10.18 -39.36
CA CYS A 1 83.54 -9.39 -39.31
C CYS A 1 83.84 -7.98 -39.75
N VAL A 2 83.05 -7.39 -40.63
CA VAL A 2 83.19 -6.03 -41.14
C VAL A 2 81.96 -5.23 -40.72
N VAL A 3 82.16 -4.01 -40.23
CA VAL A 3 81.09 -3.04 -39.98
C VAL A 3 81.35 -1.81 -40.83
N VAL A 4 80.37 -1.40 -41.61
CA VAL A 4 80.44 -0.22 -42.47
C VAL A 4 79.39 0.79 -42.01
N TYR A 5 79.80 2.02 -41.77
CA TYR A 5 78.96 3.09 -41.24
C TYR A 5 78.54 4.02 -42.37
N TYR A 6 77.25 4.35 -42.45
CA TYR A 6 76.69 5.20 -43.49
C TYR A 6 76.13 6.50 -42.92
N LYS A 7 76.43 7.62 -43.58
CA LYS A 7 75.83 8.93 -43.32
C LYS A 7 75.38 9.52 -44.65
N ASN A 8 74.14 10.01 -44.72
CA ASN A 8 73.52 10.53 -45.94
C ASN A 8 73.65 9.58 -47.14
N GLY A 9 73.48 8.27 -46.91
CA GLY A 9 73.56 7.22 -47.94
C GLY A 9 74.96 6.93 -48.48
N THR A 10 76.01 7.60 -47.98
CA THR A 10 77.41 7.36 -48.37
C THR A 10 78.13 6.61 -47.26
N GLN A 11 79.02 5.68 -47.63
CA GLN A 11 79.92 5.04 -46.67
C GLN A 11 80.82 6.12 -46.06
N SER A 12 80.66 6.34 -44.76
CA SER A 12 81.38 7.35 -44.00
C SER A 12 82.60 6.77 -43.28
N ASP A 13 82.53 5.50 -42.85
CA ASP A 13 83.60 4.84 -42.13
C ASP A 13 83.46 3.30 -42.22
N ALA A 14 84.51 2.55 -41.88
CA ALA A 14 84.45 1.09 -41.76
C ALA A 14 85.42 0.57 -40.70
N SER A 15 84.98 -0.44 -39.95
CA SER A 15 85.77 -1.18 -38.96
C SER A 15 85.82 -2.66 -39.30
N VAL A 16 86.99 -3.28 -39.17
CA VAL A 16 87.20 -4.70 -39.50
C VAL A 16 87.80 -5.41 -38.31
N SER A 17 87.20 -6.54 -37.94
CA SER A 17 87.79 -7.51 -37.02
C SER A 17 88.33 -8.70 -37.82
N THR A 18 89.65 -8.91 -37.74
CA THR A 18 90.44 -9.87 -38.52
C THR A 18 90.61 -11.22 -37.83
N SER A 19 90.20 -11.36 -36.56
CA SER A 19 90.28 -12.62 -35.80
C SER A 19 88.89 -13.19 -35.54
N PRO A 20 88.65 -14.49 -35.83
CA PRO A 20 87.40 -15.14 -35.48
C PRO A 20 87.16 -15.11 -33.97
N SER A 21 85.97 -14.65 -33.56
CA SER A 21 85.53 -14.59 -32.16
C SER A 21 84.08 -15.03 -32.03
N GLY A 22 83.68 -15.56 -30.86
CA GLY A 22 82.28 -15.85 -30.54
C GLY A 22 81.45 -14.59 -30.30
N SER A 23 82.10 -13.45 -30.05
CA SER A 23 81.46 -12.14 -29.90
C SER A 23 82.34 -11.03 -30.50
N TYR A 24 81.74 -10.08 -31.19
CA TYR A 24 82.42 -8.92 -31.76
C TYR A 24 81.87 -7.65 -31.12
N THR A 25 82.76 -6.75 -30.71
CA THR A 25 82.43 -5.44 -30.15
C THR A 25 83.04 -4.38 -31.05
N PHE A 26 82.22 -3.40 -31.44
CA PHE A 26 82.64 -2.26 -32.24
C PHE A 26 82.14 -1.00 -31.53
N ASP A 27 83.04 -0.05 -31.27
CA ASP A 27 82.67 1.24 -30.69
C ASP A 27 82.09 2.14 -31.78
N VAL A 28 80.90 2.70 -31.53
CA VAL A 28 80.23 3.61 -32.46
C VAL A 28 80.39 5.03 -31.95
N SER A 29 81.44 5.72 -32.39
CA SER A 29 81.77 7.07 -31.90
C SER A 29 81.30 8.22 -32.81
N GLY A 30 80.62 7.95 -33.92
CA GLY A 30 80.16 8.94 -34.89
C GLY A 30 78.63 9.02 -35.06
N ASP A 31 78.15 10.14 -35.60
CA ASP A 31 76.72 10.32 -35.95
C ASP A 31 76.41 9.71 -37.32
N TYR A 32 76.11 8.41 -37.33
CA TYR A 32 75.75 7.66 -38.54
C TYR A 32 74.24 7.39 -38.62
N ASP A 33 73.68 7.33 -39.82
CA ASP A 33 72.26 7.04 -40.03
C ASP A 33 71.98 5.52 -40.04
N SER A 34 72.99 4.72 -40.40
CA SER A 34 72.91 3.25 -40.33
C SER A 34 74.29 2.60 -40.30
N MET A 35 74.33 1.35 -39.85
CA MET A 35 75.52 0.51 -39.81
C MET A 35 75.20 -0.81 -40.50
N ARG A 36 76.07 -1.26 -41.39
CA ARG A 36 75.98 -2.54 -42.07
C ARG A 36 77.01 -3.48 -41.47
N ILE A 37 76.58 -4.63 -40.99
CA ILE A 37 77.43 -5.64 -40.34
C ILE A 37 77.44 -6.87 -41.23
N ALA A 38 78.63 -7.28 -41.67
CA ALA A 38 78.82 -8.41 -42.55
C ALA A 38 79.87 -9.38 -42.00
N PHE A 39 79.58 -10.68 -42.10
CA PHE A 39 80.60 -11.72 -41.98
C PHE A 39 81.05 -12.11 -43.38
N VAL A 40 82.32 -11.88 -43.67
CA VAL A 40 82.91 -12.09 -45.00
C VAL A 40 83.93 -13.22 -44.95
N ASN A 41 84.01 -13.99 -46.04
CA ASN A 41 85.04 -15.00 -46.27
C ASN A 41 85.69 -14.71 -47.64
N GLY A 42 86.85 -14.04 -47.64
CA GLY A 42 87.38 -13.46 -48.86
C GLY A 42 86.45 -12.36 -49.39
N ASP A 43 86.08 -12.46 -50.67
CA ASP A 43 85.15 -11.52 -51.33
C ASP A 43 83.67 -11.91 -51.12
N ASP A 44 83.38 -13.08 -50.54
CA ASP A 44 82.02 -13.57 -50.32
C ASP A 44 81.43 -13.06 -49.00
N ILE A 45 80.25 -12.43 -49.06
CA ILE A 45 79.46 -12.06 -47.89
C ILE A 45 78.63 -13.28 -47.46
N VAL A 46 78.99 -13.89 -46.32
CA VAL A 46 78.32 -15.08 -45.77
C VAL A 46 76.98 -14.71 -45.14
N VAL A 47 76.92 -13.59 -44.43
CA VAL A 47 75.68 -13.01 -43.92
C VAL A 47 75.86 -11.51 -43.71
N GLU A 48 74.81 -10.75 -44.00
CA GLU A 48 74.76 -9.29 -43.83
C GLU A 48 73.49 -8.90 -43.06
N THR A 49 73.63 -7.92 -42.16
CA THR A 49 72.49 -7.21 -41.58
C THR A 49 72.75 -5.71 -41.55
N THR A 50 71.69 -4.91 -41.52
CA THR A 50 71.80 -3.45 -41.40
C THR A 50 71.02 -2.99 -40.17
N VAL A 51 71.68 -2.21 -39.32
CA VAL A 51 71.12 -1.59 -38.13
C VAL A 51 70.96 -0.09 -38.42
N PRO A 52 69.75 0.41 -38.70
CA PRO A 52 69.51 1.84 -38.83
C PRO A 52 69.53 2.53 -37.46
N LYS A 53 69.98 3.77 -37.41
CA LYS A 53 69.78 4.65 -36.26
C LYS A 53 68.32 5.04 -36.21
N VAL A 54 67.64 4.69 -35.12
CA VAL A 54 66.25 5.07 -34.83
C VAL A 54 66.23 6.04 -33.65
N TYR A 55 65.47 7.12 -33.76
CA TYR A 55 65.21 8.04 -32.65
C TYR A 55 63.94 7.58 -31.92
N ASP A 56 63.98 7.51 -30.59
CA ASP A 56 62.78 7.33 -29.78
C ASP A 56 61.81 8.51 -30.03
N GLY A 57 60.56 8.17 -30.34
CA GLY A 57 59.58 9.10 -30.88
C GLY A 57 59.14 10.18 -29.91
N SER A 58 59.48 11.43 -30.22
CA SER A 58 58.72 12.60 -29.75
C SER A 58 57.41 12.73 -30.54
N GLN A 59 56.34 13.24 -29.88
CA GLN A 59 55.02 13.50 -30.43
C GLN A 59 55.05 13.98 -31.89
N GLY A 60 54.23 13.34 -32.74
CA GLY A 60 54.14 13.65 -34.16
C GLY A 60 53.78 15.11 -34.40
N ILE A 61 54.64 15.81 -35.14
CA ILE A 61 54.31 17.09 -35.76
C ILE A 61 53.10 16.83 -36.68
N PRO A 62 51.98 17.59 -36.57
CA PRO A 62 50.89 17.51 -37.54
C PRO A 62 51.45 17.68 -38.94
N GLY A 63 51.21 16.70 -39.82
CA GLY A 63 51.80 16.66 -41.15
C GLY A 63 51.51 17.96 -41.91
N SER A 64 52.58 18.61 -42.38
CA SER A 64 52.52 19.66 -43.40
C SER A 64 51.65 19.20 -44.58
N SER A 65 50.85 20.09 -45.17
CA SER A 65 49.96 19.88 -46.32
C SER A 65 50.63 19.16 -47.50
N GLY A 66 50.79 17.84 -47.37
CA GLY A 66 51.18 16.89 -48.38
C GLY A 66 49.94 16.17 -48.87
N TYR A 67 49.97 15.77 -50.14
CA TYR A 67 48.98 14.97 -50.84
C TYR A 67 48.17 14.00 -49.96
N THR A 68 46.87 13.92 -50.24
CA THR A 68 45.96 12.95 -49.62
C THR A 68 46.03 11.63 -50.39
N TYR A 69 46.18 10.51 -49.67
CA TYR A 69 45.99 9.19 -50.27
C TYR A 69 44.54 9.00 -50.71
N ARG A 70 44.32 8.69 -51.98
CA ARG A 70 42.98 8.49 -52.54
C ARG A 70 42.80 7.05 -53.01
N PRO A 71 41.98 6.23 -52.33
CA PRO A 71 41.66 4.89 -52.79
C PRO A 71 40.83 4.96 -54.08
N ARG A 72 41.27 4.22 -55.11
CA ARG A 72 40.61 4.15 -56.42
C ARG A 72 40.05 2.77 -56.74
N GLY A 73 40.07 1.85 -55.77
CA GLY A 73 39.54 0.49 -55.92
C GLY A 73 40.42 -0.39 -56.82
N MET A 74 39.80 -1.35 -57.52
CA MET A 74 40.51 -2.17 -58.52
C MET A 74 41.10 -1.29 -59.63
N PHE A 75 42.30 -1.62 -60.10
CA PHE A 75 42.85 -1.00 -61.30
C PHE A 75 41.89 -1.24 -62.48
N THR A 76 41.55 -0.15 -63.18
CA THR A 76 40.64 -0.15 -64.33
C THR A 76 41.42 0.34 -65.56
N PRO A 77 41.53 -0.47 -66.63
CA PRO A 77 42.16 -0.02 -67.87
C PRO A 77 41.46 1.22 -68.43
N GLY A 78 42.23 2.26 -68.79
CA GLY A 78 41.73 3.53 -69.32
C GLY A 78 41.62 4.66 -68.28
N ASP A 79 41.61 4.34 -66.99
CA ASP A 79 41.66 5.34 -65.93
C ASP A 79 43.07 5.93 -65.78
N THR A 80 43.14 7.19 -65.35
CA THR A 80 44.39 7.86 -64.97
C THR A 80 44.52 7.93 -63.44
N TYR A 81 45.69 7.52 -62.95
CA TYR A 81 46.06 7.51 -61.55
C TYR A 81 47.23 8.47 -61.32
N VAL A 82 47.14 9.35 -60.32
CA VAL A 82 48.11 10.45 -60.15
C VAL A 82 48.83 10.41 -58.81
N TYR A 83 50.03 10.98 -58.81
CA TYR A 83 50.69 11.45 -57.59
C TYR A 83 51.05 12.92 -57.80
N ASN A 84 50.23 13.84 -57.31
CA ASN A 84 50.43 15.29 -57.38
C ASN A 84 50.40 15.92 -55.98
N ASP A 85 50.32 17.25 -55.89
CA ASP A 85 50.31 17.95 -54.59
C ASP A 85 49.04 17.72 -53.76
N MET A 86 47.93 17.32 -54.40
CA MET A 86 46.66 17.07 -53.72
C MET A 86 46.38 15.57 -53.50
N TYR A 87 46.79 14.71 -54.42
CA TYR A 87 46.40 13.30 -54.43
C TYR A 87 47.56 12.37 -54.72
N ARG A 88 47.57 11.23 -54.01
CA ARG A 88 48.32 10.05 -54.39
C ARG A 88 47.39 8.85 -54.47
N ASP A 89 47.12 8.41 -55.69
CA ASP A 89 46.14 7.36 -55.95
C ASP A 89 46.66 5.98 -55.53
N ILE A 90 45.75 5.19 -54.94
CA ILE A 90 45.97 3.81 -54.51
C ILE A 90 45.02 2.90 -55.28
N VAL A 91 45.53 1.81 -55.85
CA VAL A 91 44.74 0.81 -56.59
C VAL A 91 44.98 -0.60 -56.06
N LEU A 92 44.05 -1.50 -56.35
CA LEU A 92 44.13 -2.93 -56.08
C LEU A 92 44.38 -3.68 -57.39
N SER A 93 45.30 -4.64 -57.40
CA SER A 93 45.57 -5.47 -58.57
C SER A 93 45.89 -6.91 -58.20
N TRP A 94 45.42 -7.86 -59.01
CA TRP A 94 45.61 -9.30 -58.77
C TRP A 94 46.96 -9.78 -59.30
N PHE A 95 47.70 -10.52 -58.47
CA PHE A 95 48.88 -11.30 -58.84
C PHE A 95 48.83 -12.66 -58.14
N ASN A 96 49.09 -13.74 -58.87
CA ASN A 96 49.12 -15.11 -58.33
C ASN A 96 47.89 -15.45 -57.46
N SER A 97 46.69 -15.06 -57.92
CA SER A 97 45.41 -15.23 -57.21
C SER A 97 45.34 -14.57 -55.82
N ARG A 98 46.21 -13.59 -55.55
CA ARG A 98 46.16 -12.72 -54.36
C ARG A 98 45.97 -11.28 -54.78
N LEU A 99 45.26 -10.52 -53.95
CA LEU A 99 45.04 -9.11 -54.17
C LEU A 99 46.19 -8.32 -53.53
N HIS A 100 46.81 -7.43 -54.30
CA HIS A 100 47.89 -6.56 -53.87
C HIS A 100 47.45 -5.09 -53.95
N THR A 101 47.89 -4.29 -52.99
CA THR A 101 47.63 -2.85 -52.95
C THR A 101 48.86 -2.11 -53.48
N PHE A 102 48.64 -1.18 -54.41
CA PHE A 102 49.69 -0.37 -55.02
C PHE A 102 49.35 1.10 -54.93
N ARG A 103 50.39 1.94 -54.86
CA ARG A 103 50.26 3.39 -54.99
C ARG A 103 51.20 3.91 -56.07
N VAL A 104 50.82 5.01 -56.71
CA VAL A 104 51.65 5.65 -57.74
C VAL A 104 53.01 6.02 -57.14
N LYS A 105 54.10 5.58 -57.77
CA LYS A 105 55.46 5.63 -57.23
C LYS A 105 56.08 7.04 -57.26
N VAL A 106 55.96 7.72 -58.40
CA VAL A 106 56.71 8.96 -58.68
C VAL A 106 55.84 10.21 -58.52
N LYS A 107 56.25 11.20 -57.70
CA LYS A 107 55.54 12.48 -57.57
C LYS A 107 55.63 13.28 -58.87
N GLY A 108 54.52 13.91 -59.26
CA GLY A 108 54.33 14.60 -60.54
C GLY A 108 53.87 13.69 -61.69
N SER A 109 53.77 12.37 -61.47
CA SER A 109 53.41 11.42 -62.52
C SER A 109 51.90 11.17 -62.63
N SER A 110 51.49 10.76 -63.83
CA SER A 110 50.20 10.15 -64.12
C SER A 110 50.44 8.78 -64.76
N VAL A 111 49.71 7.77 -64.29
CA VAL A 111 49.86 6.37 -64.68
C VAL A 111 48.54 5.85 -65.21
N THR A 112 48.56 5.20 -66.36
CA THR A 112 47.39 4.59 -67.01
C THR A 112 47.56 3.09 -67.25
N VAL A 113 48.73 2.55 -66.91
CA VAL A 113 49.09 1.14 -67.11
C VAL A 113 49.01 0.38 -65.79
N ARG A 114 48.58 -0.88 -65.87
CA ARG A 114 48.42 -1.77 -64.71
C ARG A 114 49.79 -2.05 -64.07
N PRO A 115 49.87 -2.26 -62.74
CA PRO A 115 51.05 -2.86 -62.13
C PRO A 115 51.44 -4.15 -62.86
N THR A 116 52.74 -4.37 -63.02
CA THR A 116 53.32 -5.49 -63.75
C THR A 116 53.99 -6.52 -62.84
N SER A 117 54.19 -6.19 -61.57
CA SER A 117 54.83 -7.05 -60.56
C SER A 117 54.15 -6.91 -59.20
N SER A 118 54.08 -8.02 -58.46
CA SER A 118 53.57 -8.04 -57.08
C SER A 118 54.43 -7.26 -56.08
N ASN A 119 55.67 -6.95 -56.46
CA ASN A 119 56.67 -6.22 -55.66
C ASN A 119 56.82 -4.75 -56.10
N GLY A 120 55.92 -4.26 -56.96
CA GLY A 120 56.03 -2.94 -57.57
C GLY A 120 56.86 -2.96 -58.85
N ASP A 121 56.81 -1.86 -59.57
CA ASP A 121 57.51 -1.62 -60.84
C ASP A 121 57.90 -0.13 -60.97
N ASP A 122 58.13 0.34 -62.20
CA ASP A 122 58.52 1.72 -62.46
C ASP A 122 57.41 2.74 -62.15
N ASN A 123 56.15 2.34 -62.25
CA ASN A 123 54.99 3.20 -62.05
C ASN A 123 54.35 3.03 -60.67
N TRP A 124 54.47 1.83 -60.10
CA TRP A 124 53.76 1.42 -58.90
C TRP A 124 54.72 0.96 -57.82
N GLU A 125 54.51 1.41 -56.60
CA GLU A 125 55.14 0.79 -55.43
C GLU A 125 54.09 0.10 -54.57
N VAL A 126 54.51 -0.97 -53.88
CA VAL A 126 53.63 -1.76 -53.04
C VAL A 126 53.21 -0.93 -51.83
N ALA A 127 51.91 -0.84 -51.59
CA ALA A 127 51.31 -0.17 -50.45
C ALA A 127 50.86 -1.18 -49.37
N ASN A 128 51.61 -2.27 -49.21
CA ASN A 128 51.35 -3.35 -48.24
C ASN A 128 51.91 -3.04 -46.84
N GLU A 129 52.51 -1.87 -46.66
CA GLU A 129 52.80 -1.38 -45.32
C GLU A 129 51.48 -0.99 -44.65
N LEU A 130 50.97 -1.84 -43.75
CA LEU A 130 49.95 -1.47 -42.75
C LEU A 130 50.45 -0.38 -41.76
N LYS A 131 51.46 0.41 -42.15
CA LYS A 131 51.95 1.62 -41.47
C LYS A 131 51.00 2.82 -41.61
N PHE A 132 49.73 2.62 -41.96
CA PHE A 132 48.75 3.70 -42.13
C PHE A 132 47.66 3.79 -41.06
N ILE A 133 47.85 3.10 -39.92
CA ILE A 133 47.25 3.53 -38.65
C ILE A 133 48.23 3.16 -37.53
N ALA A 134 48.78 4.15 -36.84
CA ALA A 134 49.17 3.93 -35.45
C ALA A 134 47.85 3.74 -34.69
N THR A 135 47.45 2.50 -34.48
CA THR A 135 46.27 2.16 -33.68
C THR A 135 46.67 1.12 -32.65
N ASP A 136 46.28 1.34 -31.40
CA ASP A 136 46.62 0.43 -30.30
C ASP A 136 45.83 -0.89 -30.41
N LEU A 137 44.68 -0.89 -31.09
CA LEU A 137 43.84 -2.08 -31.27
C LEU A 137 42.91 -1.95 -32.49
N LEU A 138 42.96 -2.92 -33.41
CA LEU A 138 41.99 -3.05 -34.51
C LEU A 138 41.11 -4.30 -34.28
N LEU A 139 39.80 -4.10 -34.12
CA LEU A 139 38.81 -5.19 -34.12
C LEU A 139 38.01 -5.16 -35.43
N ALA A 140 37.96 -6.29 -36.13
CA ALA A 140 37.16 -6.43 -37.35
C ALA A 140 35.66 -6.55 -37.02
N GLN A 141 34.80 -6.35 -38.03
CA GLN A 141 33.38 -6.62 -37.89
C GLN A 141 33.14 -8.09 -37.46
N ASN A 142 32.30 -8.29 -36.44
CA ASN A 142 32.01 -9.59 -35.81
C ASN A 142 33.19 -10.25 -35.07
N ALA A 143 34.20 -9.47 -34.65
CA ALA A 143 35.24 -9.99 -33.77
C ALA A 143 34.63 -10.57 -32.48
N VAL A 144 35.01 -11.80 -32.14
CA VAL A 144 34.71 -12.43 -30.85
C VAL A 144 35.96 -12.37 -30.00
N ILE A 145 35.84 -11.86 -28.78
CA ILE A 145 36.95 -11.80 -27.82
C ILE A 145 36.69 -12.83 -26.74
N ASP A 146 37.53 -13.86 -26.68
CA ASP A 146 37.52 -14.84 -25.59
C ASP A 146 38.57 -14.45 -24.54
N VAL A 147 38.11 -14.30 -23.29
CA VAL A 147 38.97 -13.89 -22.17
C VAL A 147 39.41 -15.14 -21.41
N LEU A 148 40.62 -15.60 -21.72
CA LEU A 148 41.17 -16.85 -21.18
C LEU A 148 41.80 -16.68 -19.80
N GLY A 149 41.73 -17.73 -18.96
CA GLY A 149 42.47 -17.82 -17.71
C GLY A 149 41.99 -16.87 -16.61
N SER A 150 42.91 -16.11 -16.01
CA SER A 150 42.62 -15.04 -15.03
C SER A 150 42.70 -13.64 -15.66
N SER A 151 42.78 -13.55 -16.99
CA SER A 151 42.85 -12.29 -17.71
C SER A 151 41.51 -11.56 -17.67
N LYS A 152 41.54 -10.25 -17.94
CA LYS A 152 40.37 -9.38 -18.04
C LYS A 152 40.55 -8.41 -19.20
N ILE A 153 39.45 -7.98 -19.81
CA ILE A 153 39.45 -6.77 -20.64
C ILE A 153 39.12 -5.61 -19.71
N PHE A 154 40.00 -4.62 -19.66
CA PHE A 154 39.76 -3.39 -18.92
C PHE A 154 39.42 -2.28 -19.92
N VAL A 155 38.31 -1.60 -19.68
CA VAL A 155 37.87 -0.43 -20.44
C VAL A 155 37.85 0.77 -19.48
N GLY A 156 38.86 1.62 -19.60
CA GLY A 156 39.08 2.80 -18.76
C GLY A 156 40.27 3.61 -19.26
N GLU A 157 40.55 4.74 -18.60
CA GLU A 157 41.75 5.54 -18.88
C GLU A 157 42.99 4.79 -18.38
N LEU A 158 44.09 4.84 -19.16
CA LEU A 158 45.34 4.11 -18.87
C LEU A 158 45.93 4.40 -17.48
N ASP A 159 45.67 5.60 -16.95
CA ASP A 159 46.18 6.08 -15.66
C ASP A 159 45.18 5.92 -14.50
N ASN A 160 43.92 5.55 -14.78
CA ASN A 160 42.89 5.40 -13.76
C ASN A 160 42.66 3.91 -13.42
N THR A 161 42.64 3.59 -12.13
CA THR A 161 42.25 2.27 -11.61
C THR A 161 40.74 2.02 -11.70
N GLU A 162 39.98 3.00 -12.19
CA GLU A 162 38.52 3.00 -12.26
C GLU A 162 38.05 2.76 -13.70
N GLY A 163 37.23 1.74 -13.91
CA GLY A 163 36.71 1.41 -15.23
C GLY A 163 35.89 0.13 -15.23
N TRP A 164 35.63 -0.39 -16.42
CA TRP A 164 34.86 -1.62 -16.60
C TRP A 164 35.77 -2.81 -16.84
N GLU A 165 35.56 -3.85 -16.05
CA GLU A 165 36.24 -5.13 -16.14
C GLU A 165 35.29 -6.17 -16.76
N ILE A 166 35.70 -6.76 -17.88
CA ILE A 166 34.99 -7.87 -18.50
C ILE A 166 35.80 -9.14 -18.24
N THR A 167 35.21 -10.04 -17.46
CA THR A 167 35.88 -11.28 -17.01
C THR A 167 34.91 -12.44 -17.01
N LYS A 168 35.19 -13.51 -17.77
CA LYS A 168 34.43 -14.78 -17.77
C LYS A 168 32.89 -14.59 -17.86
N GLY A 169 32.44 -13.65 -18.68
CA GLY A 169 31.02 -13.36 -18.90
C GLY A 169 30.38 -12.39 -17.90
N ALA A 170 31.11 -11.90 -16.89
CA ALA A 170 30.66 -10.81 -16.04
C ALA A 170 31.20 -9.46 -16.51
N ILE A 171 30.45 -8.39 -16.25
CA ILE A 171 30.85 -6.99 -16.51
C ILE A 171 30.74 -6.23 -15.18
N ARG A 172 31.86 -5.75 -14.66
CA ARG A 172 31.94 -5.11 -13.33
C ARG A 172 32.62 -3.75 -13.41
N HIS A 173 32.08 -2.75 -12.73
CA HIS A 173 32.76 -1.47 -12.53
C HIS A 173 33.70 -1.56 -11.32
N SER A 174 35.00 -1.28 -11.50
CA SER A 174 36.04 -1.57 -10.49
C SER A 174 35.93 -0.72 -9.22
N ALA A 175 35.48 0.53 -9.34
CA ALA A 175 35.35 1.45 -8.21
C ALA A 175 34.03 1.27 -7.42
N THR A 176 32.90 1.20 -8.12
CA THR A 176 31.58 1.16 -7.46
C THR A 176 31.17 -0.26 -7.06
N GLY A 177 31.67 -1.28 -7.78
CA GLY A 177 31.26 -2.67 -7.58
C GLY A 177 29.93 -3.04 -8.23
N LEU A 178 29.33 -2.17 -9.06
CA LEU A 178 28.17 -2.53 -9.89
C LEU A 178 28.57 -3.67 -10.84
N GLU A 179 27.82 -4.77 -10.84
CA GLU A 179 28.17 -5.98 -11.61
C GLU A 179 26.94 -6.57 -12.32
N LEU A 180 27.06 -6.81 -13.62
CA LEU A 180 26.24 -7.80 -14.34
C LEU A 180 26.98 -9.14 -14.28
N THR A 181 26.41 -10.10 -13.57
CA THR A 181 27.03 -11.41 -13.35
C THR A 181 26.90 -12.30 -14.59
N LYS A 182 27.72 -13.35 -14.64
CA LYS A 182 27.68 -14.36 -15.72
C LYS A 182 26.35 -15.09 -15.88
N ASP A 183 25.50 -15.12 -14.84
CA ASP A 183 24.15 -15.68 -14.85
C ASP A 183 23.05 -14.65 -15.13
N GLY A 184 23.43 -13.42 -15.51
CA GLY A 184 22.50 -12.37 -15.94
C GLY A 184 21.83 -11.61 -14.80
N LYS A 185 22.38 -11.65 -13.58
CA LYS A 185 21.88 -10.87 -12.45
C LYS A 185 22.63 -9.54 -12.34
N LEU A 186 21.92 -8.51 -11.91
CA LEU A 186 22.51 -7.23 -11.55
C LEU A 186 22.76 -7.18 -10.04
N LEU A 187 24.02 -7.04 -9.63
CA LEU A 187 24.41 -6.84 -8.24
C LEU A 187 24.65 -5.35 -7.98
N SER A 188 24.02 -4.85 -6.92
CA SER A 188 24.12 -3.45 -6.52
C SER A 188 25.55 -3.11 -6.07
N PRO A 189 26.05 -1.90 -6.38
CA PRO A 189 27.22 -1.35 -5.70
C PRO A 189 26.92 -1.12 -4.20
N LYS A 190 27.97 -0.85 -3.42
CA LYS A 190 27.87 -0.65 -1.96
C LYS A 190 26.86 0.43 -1.55
N ASP A 191 26.73 1.47 -2.37
CA ASP A 191 25.89 2.65 -2.09
C ASP A 191 24.55 2.62 -2.83
N GLY A 192 24.09 1.43 -3.25
CA GLY A 192 22.80 1.26 -3.91
C GLY A 192 22.82 1.57 -5.42
N ILE A 193 21.86 1.02 -6.15
CA ILE A 193 21.67 1.34 -7.58
C ILE A 193 21.00 2.72 -7.67
N LYS A 194 21.65 3.64 -8.39
CA LYS A 194 21.05 4.93 -8.76
C LYS A 194 20.45 4.82 -10.17
N ILE A 195 19.18 5.19 -10.31
CA ILE A 195 18.49 5.31 -11.60
C ILE A 195 18.22 6.80 -11.82
N GLY A 196 18.97 7.43 -12.73
CA GLY A 196 18.95 8.89 -12.88
C GLY A 196 19.64 9.57 -11.69
N THR A 197 18.97 10.51 -11.04
CA THR A 197 19.50 11.24 -9.87
C THR A 197 19.09 10.65 -8.52
N GLN A 198 18.24 9.62 -8.50
CA GLN A 198 17.69 9.01 -7.27
C GLN A 198 18.11 7.54 -7.13
N SER A 199 18.30 7.08 -5.90
CA SER A 199 18.47 5.67 -5.53
C SER A 199 17.13 4.93 -5.54
N VAL A 200 17.17 3.61 -5.71
CA VAL A 200 15.97 2.75 -5.63
C VAL A 200 15.33 2.84 -4.24
N GLU A 201 16.14 2.97 -3.18
CA GLU A 201 15.68 3.16 -1.82
C GLU A 201 14.89 4.47 -1.67
N GLU A 202 15.39 5.59 -2.22
CA GLU A 202 14.64 6.87 -2.25
C GLU A 202 13.35 6.76 -3.07
N MET A 203 13.32 5.95 -4.13
CA MET A 203 12.11 5.69 -4.90
C MET A 203 11.09 4.85 -4.12
N LEU A 204 11.56 3.85 -3.34
CA LEU A 204 10.75 2.99 -2.48
C LEU A 204 10.20 3.76 -1.28
N ASP A 205 10.99 4.63 -0.65
CA ASP A 205 10.52 5.56 0.39
C ASP A 205 9.48 6.56 -0.18
N GLY A 206 9.52 6.81 -1.49
CA GLY A 206 8.50 7.56 -2.23
C GLY A 206 7.21 6.78 -2.50
N ILE A 207 7.14 5.46 -2.27
CA ILE A 207 5.94 4.65 -2.48
C ILE A 207 4.92 4.92 -1.37
N GLN A 208 3.76 5.40 -1.79
CA GLN A 208 2.70 5.94 -0.97
C GLN A 208 1.74 4.84 -0.47
N VAL A 209 1.50 4.77 0.84
CA VAL A 209 0.46 3.92 1.44
C VAL A 209 -0.51 4.82 2.21
N GLY A 210 -1.65 5.15 1.60
CA GLY A 210 -2.79 5.73 2.31
C GLY A 210 -3.86 4.65 2.51
N SER A 211 -4.49 4.60 3.68
CA SER A 211 -5.44 3.53 4.01
C SER A 211 -6.66 4.06 4.76
N ARG A 212 -6.66 4.08 6.10
CA ARG A 212 -7.86 4.35 6.92
C ARG A 212 -8.17 5.84 7.10
N ASN A 213 -9.43 6.15 7.42
CA ASN A 213 -9.84 7.46 7.90
C ASN A 213 -9.82 7.49 9.43
N TYR A 214 -9.19 8.51 10.01
CA TYR A 214 -9.07 8.75 11.45
C TYR A 214 -10.03 9.85 11.95
N ALA A 215 -10.80 10.45 11.05
CA ALA A 215 -11.85 11.40 11.39
C ALA A 215 -13.19 10.67 11.62
N HIS A 216 -13.78 10.86 12.79
CA HIS A 216 -15.00 10.16 13.19
C HIS A 216 -16.27 10.95 12.81
N GLY A 217 -17.36 10.23 12.60
CA GLY A 217 -18.68 10.77 12.30
C GLY A 217 -18.73 11.47 10.93
N THR A 218 -17.85 11.11 10.01
CA THR A 218 -17.78 11.71 8.67
C THR A 218 -18.83 11.10 7.74
N SER A 219 -19.23 11.81 6.69
CA SER A 219 -20.26 11.36 5.77
C SER A 219 -19.91 11.67 4.32
N GLY A 220 -20.39 10.82 3.41
CA GLY A 220 -20.35 11.05 1.97
C GLY A 220 -21.48 11.96 1.47
N GLU A 221 -22.43 12.30 2.34
CA GLU A 221 -23.51 13.23 2.06
C GLU A 221 -23.14 14.67 2.44
N TRP A 222 -23.72 15.64 1.74
CA TRP A 222 -23.54 17.05 2.05
C TRP A 222 -24.08 17.42 3.42
N GLY A 223 -23.24 18.00 4.26
CA GLY A 223 -23.64 18.56 5.55
C GLY A 223 -24.54 19.80 5.44
N LYS A 224 -24.90 20.34 6.61
CA LYS A 224 -25.71 21.57 6.71
C LYS A 224 -24.97 22.76 6.09
N SER A 225 -25.69 23.56 5.30
CA SER A 225 -25.16 24.84 4.80
C SER A 225 -25.05 25.87 5.93
N VAL A 226 -23.88 26.49 6.03
CA VAL A 226 -23.53 27.50 7.05
C VAL A 226 -23.28 28.83 6.36
N ALA A 227 -23.97 29.88 6.82
CA ALA A 227 -23.80 31.24 6.31
C ALA A 227 -22.51 31.89 6.86
N LEU A 228 -21.74 32.53 5.98
CA LEU A 228 -20.56 33.31 6.33
C LEU A 228 -20.96 34.77 6.59
N GLN A 229 -20.48 35.34 7.70
CA GLN A 229 -20.99 36.57 8.30
C GLN A 229 -20.10 37.79 8.06
N ASN A 230 -19.06 37.67 7.23
CA ASN A 230 -18.04 38.70 7.05
C ASN A 230 -17.40 39.15 8.37
N ALA A 231 -17.17 38.20 9.28
CA ALA A 231 -16.57 38.43 10.58
C ALA A 231 -15.14 37.92 10.64
N LEU A 232 -14.36 38.41 11.60
CA LEU A 232 -13.06 37.82 11.95
C LEU A 232 -13.29 36.55 12.76
N ASN A 233 -12.50 35.51 12.47
CA ASN A 233 -12.44 34.27 13.23
C ASN A 233 -13.77 33.50 13.28
N GLN A 234 -14.51 33.46 12.17
CA GLN A 234 -15.70 32.61 12.08
C GLN A 234 -15.28 31.16 11.87
N VAL A 235 -15.40 30.34 12.91
CA VAL A 235 -15.01 28.92 12.89
C VAL A 235 -16.20 28.03 12.57
N ILE A 236 -16.01 27.08 11.66
CA ILE A 236 -16.97 26.02 11.34
C ILE A 236 -16.32 24.68 11.69
N ASP A 237 -16.94 23.93 12.59
CA ASP A 237 -16.48 22.59 12.96
C ASP A 237 -16.59 21.64 11.77
N LEU A 238 -15.53 20.87 11.53
CA LEU A 238 -15.51 19.78 10.57
C LEU A 238 -15.77 18.47 11.31
N HIS A 239 -14.72 17.77 11.74
CA HIS A 239 -14.83 16.50 12.45
C HIS A 239 -13.66 16.30 13.43
N PRO A 240 -13.86 15.55 14.52
CA PRO A 240 -12.78 15.15 15.40
C PRO A 240 -11.89 14.10 14.74
N CYS A 241 -10.59 14.36 14.73
CA CYS A 241 -9.54 13.48 14.25
C CYS A 241 -8.81 12.84 15.42
N TYR A 242 -8.81 11.51 15.50
CA TYR A 242 -8.16 10.78 16.59
C TYR A 242 -6.70 10.48 16.28
N LEU A 243 -5.84 10.68 17.28
CA LEU A 243 -4.39 10.77 17.10
C LEU A 243 -3.63 9.52 17.58
N ALA A 244 -4.34 8.45 17.96
CA ALA A 244 -3.77 7.31 18.69
C ALA A 244 -2.60 6.61 17.96
N ASP A 245 -2.63 6.58 16.62
CA ASP A 245 -1.63 5.90 15.81
C ASP A 245 -0.50 6.82 15.31
N LEU A 246 -0.53 8.13 15.64
CA LEU A 246 0.45 9.11 15.17
C LEU A 246 1.79 9.01 15.90
N LYS A 247 2.86 9.28 15.16
CA LYS A 247 4.24 9.38 15.63
C LYS A 247 4.87 10.70 15.16
N VAL A 248 5.90 11.15 15.88
CA VAL A 248 6.66 12.33 15.47
C VAL A 248 7.31 12.08 14.11
N GLY A 249 7.17 13.02 13.19
CA GLY A 249 7.67 12.92 11.82
C GLY A 249 6.68 12.29 10.84
N ASP A 250 5.53 11.78 11.29
CA ASP A 250 4.50 11.28 10.38
C ASP A 250 3.99 12.42 9.49
N ALA A 251 3.91 12.16 8.18
CA ALA A 251 3.12 12.97 7.27
C ALA A 251 1.64 12.68 7.53
N VAL A 252 0.83 13.72 7.65
CA VAL A 252 -0.62 13.61 7.80
C VAL A 252 -1.31 14.49 6.76
N TYR A 253 -2.54 14.14 6.41
CA TYR A 253 -3.34 14.91 5.48
C TYR A 253 -4.79 15.04 5.93
N VAL A 254 -5.40 16.14 5.51
CA VAL A 254 -6.86 16.30 5.47
C VAL A 254 -7.32 16.39 4.03
N SER A 255 -8.43 15.73 3.71
CA SER A 255 -9.06 15.77 2.39
C SER A 255 -10.58 15.87 2.55
N PHE A 256 -11.24 16.71 1.75
CA PHE A 256 -12.70 16.89 1.81
C PHE A 256 -13.19 17.64 0.57
N ASP A 257 -14.51 17.59 0.35
CA ASP A 257 -15.19 18.42 -0.64
C ASP A 257 -15.90 19.59 0.05
N ILE A 258 -15.84 20.77 -0.57
CA ILE A 258 -16.57 21.96 -0.14
C ILE A 258 -17.44 22.48 -1.29
N GLU A 259 -18.74 22.68 -1.03
CA GLU A 259 -19.63 23.48 -1.89
C GLU A 259 -19.75 24.87 -1.27
N PHE A 260 -19.67 25.90 -2.12
CA PHE A 260 -19.80 27.28 -1.71
C PHE A 260 -20.75 28.05 -2.63
N LYS A 261 -21.52 28.97 -2.03
CA LYS A 261 -22.53 29.78 -2.73
C LYS A 261 -22.42 31.24 -2.36
N ASN A 262 -22.54 32.10 -3.36
CA ASN A 262 -22.50 33.56 -3.25
C ASN A 262 -21.30 34.07 -2.46
N ILE A 263 -20.13 33.45 -2.65
CA ILE A 263 -18.90 33.83 -1.97
C ILE A 263 -18.46 35.23 -2.42
N THR A 264 -18.26 36.11 -1.45
CA THR A 264 -17.55 37.39 -1.64
C THR A 264 -16.42 37.49 -0.63
N LYS A 265 -15.29 38.08 -1.05
CA LYS A 265 -14.08 38.21 -0.24
C LYS A 265 -13.88 39.68 0.15
N GLY A 266 -13.91 39.97 1.45
CA GLY A 266 -13.56 41.28 1.98
C GLY A 266 -12.04 41.51 2.01
N PRO A 267 -11.60 42.74 2.33
CA PRO A 267 -10.19 43.00 2.61
C PRO A 267 -9.68 42.13 3.76
N GLY A 268 -8.60 41.38 3.54
CA GLY A 268 -8.03 40.47 4.54
C GLY A 268 -8.72 39.09 4.62
N ALA A 269 -9.56 38.74 3.65
CA ALA A 269 -10.21 37.44 3.62
C ALA A 269 -9.20 36.28 3.63
N ILE A 270 -9.39 35.34 4.58
CA ILE A 270 -8.60 34.11 4.68
C ILE A 270 -9.49 32.93 5.07
N VAL A 271 -9.18 31.75 4.55
CA VAL A 271 -9.80 30.48 4.92
C VAL A 271 -8.73 29.49 5.34
N THR A 272 -8.65 29.18 6.62
CA THR A 272 -7.61 28.30 7.19
C THR A 272 -8.22 27.02 7.72
N ILE A 273 -7.64 25.89 7.35
CA ILE A 273 -7.99 24.59 7.94
C ILE A 273 -7.05 24.33 9.12
N GLN A 274 -7.61 24.10 10.30
CA GLN A 274 -6.85 24.12 11.54
C GLN A 274 -7.59 23.35 12.66
N ALA A 275 -6.89 23.03 13.74
CA ALA A 275 -7.46 22.53 14.97
C ALA A 275 -6.65 22.98 16.18
N PRO A 276 -7.28 23.32 17.31
CA PRO A 276 -6.59 23.29 18.59
C PRO A 276 -6.28 21.84 18.99
N GLY A 277 -5.29 21.63 19.85
CA GLY A 277 -5.18 20.38 20.59
C GLY A 277 -6.29 20.27 21.64
N ASN A 278 -6.88 19.09 21.84
CA ASN A 278 -7.91 18.90 22.87
C ASN A 278 -7.39 19.08 24.31
N VAL A 279 -6.09 18.95 24.52
CA VAL A 279 -5.41 19.15 25.82
C VAL A 279 -4.61 20.46 25.81
N THR A 280 -3.86 20.72 24.74
CA THR A 280 -2.94 21.86 24.66
C THR A 280 -3.58 23.14 24.13
N GLY A 281 -4.83 23.11 23.67
CA GLY A 281 -5.44 24.26 23.01
C GLY A 281 -4.65 24.72 21.77
N TRP A 282 -4.56 26.04 21.57
CA TRP A 282 -3.83 26.68 20.47
C TRP A 282 -2.33 26.90 20.73
N ASP A 283 -1.80 26.34 21.83
CA ASP A 283 -0.35 26.27 22.05
C ASP A 283 0.29 25.31 21.03
N ASP A 284 1.55 24.91 21.23
CA ASP A 284 2.34 24.12 20.28
C ASP A 284 1.74 22.75 19.87
N GLY A 285 0.68 22.29 20.54
CA GLY A 285 -0.03 21.05 20.17
C GLY A 285 -1.24 21.22 19.23
N GLY A 286 -1.62 22.46 18.91
CA GLY A 286 -2.56 22.75 17.83
C GLY A 286 -1.92 22.57 16.44
N ILE A 287 -2.74 22.42 15.40
CA ILE A 287 -2.24 22.19 14.03
C ILE A 287 -2.95 23.10 13.02
N THR A 288 -2.17 23.71 12.13
CA THR A 288 -2.68 24.48 10.99
C THR A 288 -2.32 23.76 9.70
N MET A 289 -3.32 23.24 8.99
CA MET A 289 -3.12 22.46 7.75
C MET A 289 -2.82 23.34 6.54
N GLY A 290 -3.34 24.57 6.52
CA GLY A 290 -3.03 25.54 5.47
C GLY A 290 -4.19 26.46 5.09
N ASP A 291 -3.87 27.41 4.21
CA ASP A 291 -4.79 28.40 3.64
C ASP A 291 -5.38 27.90 2.31
N ILE A 292 -6.71 27.89 2.20
CA ILE A 292 -7.46 27.48 1.01
C ILE A 292 -8.22 28.63 0.33
N THR A 293 -7.97 29.87 0.70
CA THR A 293 -8.70 31.06 0.21
C THR A 293 -8.77 31.13 -1.30
N GLN A 294 -7.68 30.78 -1.99
CA GLN A 294 -7.62 30.82 -3.45
C GLN A 294 -8.37 29.65 -4.13
N ARG A 295 -8.76 28.62 -3.37
CA ARG A 295 -9.54 27.48 -3.86
C ARG A 295 -11.05 27.78 -3.90
N LEU A 296 -11.49 28.84 -3.22
CA LEU A 296 -12.87 29.31 -3.26
C LEU A 296 -12.95 30.54 -4.19
N SER A 297 -13.51 30.38 -5.38
CA SER A 297 -13.75 31.52 -6.29
C SER A 297 -14.89 32.41 -5.77
N ALA A 298 -14.96 33.66 -6.25
CA ALA A 298 -16.14 34.49 -5.99
C ALA A 298 -17.37 33.91 -6.71
N GLY A 299 -18.53 33.96 -6.06
CA GLY A 299 -19.77 33.36 -6.58
C GLY A 299 -20.01 31.94 -6.06
N ASN A 300 -20.34 31.02 -6.96
CA ASN A 300 -20.74 29.65 -6.63
C ASN A 300 -19.71 28.65 -7.15
N GLY A 301 -19.56 27.52 -6.46
CA GLY A 301 -18.72 26.43 -6.95
C GLY A 301 -18.57 25.28 -5.96
N GLU A 302 -17.80 24.31 -6.39
CA GLU A 302 -17.34 23.19 -5.56
C GLU A 302 -15.82 23.06 -5.72
N ALA A 303 -15.14 22.65 -4.66
CA ALA A 303 -13.71 22.36 -4.69
C ALA A 303 -13.40 21.11 -3.86
N HIS A 304 -12.49 20.29 -4.37
CA HIS A 304 -11.85 19.25 -3.58
C HIS A 304 -10.59 19.82 -2.94
N ILE A 305 -10.45 19.66 -1.63
CA ILE A 305 -9.34 20.16 -0.84
C ILE A 305 -8.49 18.98 -0.40
N THR A 306 -7.17 19.12 -0.50
CA THR A 306 -6.20 18.23 0.13
C THR A 306 -5.05 19.07 0.66
N LEU A 307 -4.73 18.90 1.94
CA LEU A 307 -3.67 19.63 2.64
C LEU A 307 -2.83 18.64 3.43
N PHE A 308 -1.54 18.93 3.60
CA PHE A 308 -0.58 18.08 4.29
C PHE A 308 0.11 18.86 5.42
N ASN A 309 0.48 18.15 6.47
CA ASN A 309 1.34 18.67 7.53
C ASN A 309 2.19 17.52 8.11
N THR A 310 3.16 17.84 8.95
CA THR A 310 4.04 16.89 9.64
C THR A 310 3.80 16.94 11.15
N VAL A 311 3.74 15.76 11.77
CA VAL A 311 3.48 15.65 13.21
C VAL A 311 4.73 16.02 14.02
N THR A 312 4.56 16.89 15.01
CA THR A 312 5.62 17.29 15.96
C THR A 312 5.46 16.57 17.29
N ALA A 313 6.46 16.67 18.17
CA ALA A 313 6.37 16.11 19.53
C ALA A 313 5.23 16.76 20.35
N ALA A 314 4.97 18.06 20.18
CA ALA A 314 3.94 18.77 20.92
C ALA A 314 2.52 18.34 20.53
N HIS A 315 2.31 17.97 19.26
CA HIS A 315 1.05 17.43 18.76
C HIS A 315 0.59 16.18 19.52
N LEU A 316 1.54 15.30 19.88
CA LEU A 316 1.27 14.02 20.56
C LEU A 316 0.85 14.17 22.03
N ASN A 317 0.88 15.39 22.59
CA ASN A 317 0.30 15.68 23.90
C ASN A 317 -1.25 15.69 23.87
N ASN A 318 -1.83 15.56 22.68
CA ASN A 318 -3.27 15.53 22.44
C ASN A 318 -3.71 14.14 22.00
N THR A 319 -4.95 13.80 22.27
CA THR A 319 -5.58 12.56 21.78
C THR A 319 -6.51 12.82 20.59
N ILE A 320 -6.96 14.07 20.43
CA ILE A 320 -7.94 14.48 19.43
C ILE A 320 -7.58 15.86 18.89
N TRP A 321 -7.73 16.04 17.58
CA TRP A 321 -7.85 17.35 16.94
C TRP A 321 -9.29 17.58 16.47
N PRO A 322 -10.07 18.50 17.11
CA PRO A 322 -11.35 18.94 16.59
C PRO A 322 -11.12 19.87 15.39
N MET A 323 -10.93 19.26 14.21
CA MET A 323 -10.66 19.98 12.98
C MET A 323 -11.79 20.93 12.65
N ASN A 324 -11.42 22.13 12.24
CA ASN A 324 -12.34 23.18 11.84
C ASN A 324 -11.80 23.94 10.62
N ALA A 325 -12.72 24.63 9.93
CA ALA A 325 -12.43 25.59 8.89
C ALA A 325 -12.74 26.99 9.44
N ARG A 326 -11.70 27.83 9.55
CA ARG A 326 -11.84 29.23 9.93
C ARG A 326 -11.99 30.08 8.69
N PHE A 327 -13.04 30.91 8.66
CA PHE A 327 -13.32 31.90 7.63
C PHE A 327 -13.23 33.30 8.25
N ASP A 328 -12.37 34.15 7.70
CA ASP A 328 -12.25 35.54 8.08
C ASP A 328 -12.73 36.43 6.92
N TYR A 329 -13.57 37.42 7.20
CA TYR A 329 -14.01 38.46 6.25
C TYR A 329 -14.58 37.92 4.92
N MET A 330 -15.35 36.84 5.00
CA MET A 330 -16.02 36.20 3.87
C MET A 330 -17.54 36.27 4.05
N SER A 331 -18.29 36.49 2.97
CA SER A 331 -19.75 36.35 2.94
C SER A 331 -20.16 35.21 2.01
N GLY A 332 -21.40 34.74 2.13
CA GLY A 332 -21.96 33.64 1.32
C GLY A 332 -22.36 32.47 2.20
N SER A 333 -22.27 31.25 1.68
CA SER A 333 -22.49 30.03 2.46
C SER A 333 -21.63 28.87 1.99
N VAL A 334 -21.33 27.95 2.89
CA VAL A 334 -20.52 26.75 2.62
C VAL A 334 -21.14 25.50 3.24
N ARG A 335 -20.88 24.34 2.64
CA ARG A 335 -21.12 23.01 3.25
C ARG A 335 -20.05 22.03 2.82
N PHE A 336 -19.86 20.98 3.61
CA PHE A 336 -18.76 20.02 3.49
C PHE A 336 -19.28 18.59 3.39
N LYS A 337 -18.51 17.71 2.76
CA LYS A 337 -18.66 16.25 2.81
C LYS A 337 -17.31 15.56 2.61
N ASN A 338 -17.28 14.24 2.71
CA ASN A 338 -16.12 13.42 2.40
C ASN A 338 -14.87 13.78 3.23
N PHE A 339 -15.04 14.26 4.46
CA PHE A 339 -13.91 14.64 5.30
C PHE A 339 -13.10 13.40 5.71
N LYS A 340 -11.82 13.39 5.38
CA LYS A 340 -10.85 12.34 5.70
C LYS A 340 -9.63 12.94 6.34
N PHE A 341 -9.22 12.38 7.48
CA PHE A 341 -7.91 12.58 8.07
C PHE A 341 -7.13 11.28 7.94
N GLY A 342 -5.95 11.33 7.33
CA GLY A 342 -5.14 10.16 7.07
C GLY A 342 -3.67 10.39 7.41
N ILE A 343 -2.98 9.28 7.68
CA ILE A 343 -1.53 9.24 7.83
C ILE A 343 -0.94 8.85 6.49
N GLY A 344 0.02 9.62 6.01
CA GLY A 344 0.69 9.45 4.73
C GLY A 344 0.94 10.76 4.00
N ASN A 345 1.78 10.67 2.98
CA ASN A 345 2.17 11.75 2.08
C ASN A 345 1.32 11.83 0.80
N LYS A 346 0.22 11.05 0.73
CA LYS A 346 -0.77 11.08 -0.36
C LYS A 346 -2.17 10.81 0.18
N SER A 347 -3.14 11.59 -0.31
CA SER A 347 -4.56 11.38 -0.05
C SER A 347 -5.12 10.19 -0.83
N THR A 348 -6.11 9.52 -0.25
CA THR A 348 -6.93 8.48 -0.86
C THR A 348 -8.40 8.87 -0.78
N ASP A 349 -9.23 8.24 -1.60
CA ASP A 349 -10.69 8.42 -1.55
C ASP A 349 -11.26 8.28 -0.13
N TRP A 350 -12.35 9.02 0.09
CA TRP A 350 -13.04 9.05 1.37
C TRP A 350 -13.67 7.68 1.69
N SER A 351 -13.60 7.33 2.98
CA SER A 351 -14.31 6.23 3.60
C SER A 351 -14.67 6.63 5.03
N PRO A 352 -15.74 6.10 5.65
CA PRO A 352 -15.98 6.26 7.08
C PRO A 352 -14.79 5.75 7.92
N ALA A 353 -14.65 6.24 9.15
CA ALA A 353 -13.68 5.64 10.07
C ALA A 353 -14.15 4.23 10.44
N PRO A 354 -13.24 3.24 10.57
CA PRO A 354 -13.59 1.90 11.09
C PRO A 354 -14.33 1.94 12.43
N GLU A 355 -14.03 2.93 13.25
CA GLU A 355 -14.64 3.19 14.55
C GLU A 355 -16.11 3.65 14.45
N ASP A 356 -16.55 4.22 13.33
CA ASP A 356 -17.94 4.64 13.13
C ASP A 356 -18.90 3.45 13.02
N PHE A 357 -18.38 2.23 12.84
CA PHE A 357 -19.17 1.00 12.81
C PHE A 357 -19.41 0.38 14.20
N VAL A 358 -18.82 0.95 15.28
CA VAL A 358 -18.78 0.35 16.63
C VAL A 358 -20.12 0.45 17.39
N GLU A 359 -21.14 1.15 16.88
CA GLU A 359 -22.50 1.07 17.48
C GLU A 359 -23.09 -0.35 17.41
N THR A 360 -22.52 -1.21 16.55
CA THR A 360 -22.79 -2.65 16.48
C THR A 360 -21.47 -3.43 16.47
N GLY A 361 -21.28 -4.43 17.33
CA GLY A 361 -20.03 -5.20 17.31
C GLY A 361 -19.71 -6.03 18.55
N ILE A 362 -18.50 -6.58 18.56
CA ILE A 362 -17.91 -7.38 19.65
C ILE A 362 -16.91 -6.51 20.40
N ASP A 363 -17.26 -6.15 21.64
CA ASP A 363 -16.37 -5.52 22.61
C ASP A 363 -15.72 -6.60 23.47
N ILE A 364 -14.50 -6.99 23.09
CA ILE A 364 -13.76 -8.06 23.75
C ILE A 364 -13.32 -7.65 25.16
N SER A 365 -12.94 -6.38 25.34
CA SER A 365 -12.46 -5.84 26.62
C SER A 365 -13.53 -5.91 27.70
N ASN A 366 -14.77 -5.59 27.35
CA ASN A 366 -15.91 -5.66 28.27
C ASN A 366 -16.72 -6.96 28.16
N ARG A 367 -16.26 -7.91 27.33
CA ARG A 367 -16.95 -9.19 27.05
C ARG A 367 -18.41 -8.99 26.63
N LYS A 368 -18.66 -7.95 25.82
CA LYS A 368 -20.00 -7.49 25.45
C LYS A 368 -20.20 -7.61 23.95
N ILE A 369 -21.37 -8.08 23.53
CA ILE A 369 -21.82 -8.01 22.13
C ILE A 369 -23.01 -7.06 22.08
N THR A 370 -22.94 -6.05 21.21
CA THR A 370 -24.06 -5.11 20.97
C THR A 370 -24.59 -5.33 19.57
N LEU A 371 -25.85 -5.77 19.47
CA LEU A 371 -26.59 -5.94 18.21
C LEU A 371 -27.71 -4.90 18.18
N LYS A 372 -27.66 -3.95 17.24
CA LYS A 372 -28.70 -2.94 17.02
C LYS A 372 -29.40 -3.27 15.71
N ALA A 373 -30.53 -3.94 15.80
CA ALA A 373 -31.36 -4.32 14.66
C ALA A 373 -32.83 -4.41 15.08
N ASP A 374 -33.74 -4.14 14.16
CA ASP A 374 -35.19 -4.32 14.39
C ASP A 374 -35.54 -5.80 14.57
N THR A 375 -34.75 -6.71 14.00
CA THR A 375 -34.92 -8.16 14.11
C THR A 375 -33.57 -8.87 14.08
N THR A 376 -33.35 -9.79 15.01
CA THR A 376 -32.17 -10.69 14.99
C THR A 376 -32.63 -12.13 14.82
N VAL A 377 -32.10 -12.82 13.80
CA VAL A 377 -32.46 -14.20 13.45
C VAL A 377 -31.24 -15.11 13.56
N PHE A 378 -31.36 -16.17 14.36
CA PHE A 378 -30.42 -17.27 14.40
C PHE A 378 -30.95 -18.39 13.51
N LYS A 379 -30.13 -18.88 12.59
CA LYS A 379 -30.51 -19.95 11.65
C LYS A 379 -29.62 -21.18 11.82
N ASN A 380 -30.16 -22.36 11.53
CA ASN A 380 -29.35 -23.57 11.40
C ASN A 380 -28.67 -23.65 10.02
N SER A 381 -27.82 -24.66 9.81
CA SER A 381 -27.10 -24.89 8.54
C SER A 381 -28.03 -25.14 7.34
N SER A 382 -29.28 -25.50 7.59
CA SER A 382 -30.32 -25.70 6.56
C SER A 382 -31.08 -24.40 6.24
N GLY A 383 -30.72 -23.28 6.87
CA GLY A 383 -31.35 -21.97 6.67
C GLY A 383 -32.67 -21.76 7.42
N GLN A 384 -33.04 -22.67 8.34
CA GLN A 384 -34.25 -22.54 9.14
C GLN A 384 -34.00 -21.67 10.37
N ASP A 385 -34.94 -20.78 10.68
CA ASP A 385 -34.88 -19.89 11.84
C ASP A 385 -35.10 -20.70 13.12
N ILE A 386 -34.12 -20.68 14.04
CA ILE A 386 -34.15 -21.40 15.32
C ILE A 386 -34.44 -20.49 16.52
N ALA A 387 -34.09 -19.21 16.42
CA ALA A 387 -34.45 -18.19 17.40
C ALA A 387 -34.60 -16.83 16.70
N VAL A 388 -35.67 -16.12 17.04
CA VAL A 388 -35.93 -14.76 16.55
C VAL A 388 -36.14 -13.83 17.73
N PHE A 389 -35.39 -12.72 17.74
CA PHE A 389 -35.53 -11.63 18.70
C PHE A 389 -36.20 -10.46 17.98
N GLU A 390 -37.44 -10.18 18.34
CA GLU A 390 -38.25 -9.11 17.73
C GLU A 390 -39.28 -8.58 18.74
N ASN A 391 -39.64 -7.29 18.67
CA ASN A 391 -40.74 -6.71 19.44
C ASN A 391 -40.71 -7.00 20.96
N ASN A 392 -39.53 -6.95 21.58
CA ASN A 392 -39.29 -7.31 23.00
C ASN A 392 -39.65 -8.76 23.38
N LYS A 393 -39.66 -9.69 22.40
CA LYS A 393 -39.96 -11.11 22.60
C LYS A 393 -38.85 -11.98 22.01
N ILE A 394 -38.72 -13.18 22.58
CA ILE A 394 -37.92 -14.26 22.02
C ILE A 394 -38.90 -15.31 21.49
N LYS A 395 -38.86 -15.56 20.18
CA LYS A 395 -39.60 -16.65 19.55
C LYS A 395 -38.63 -17.81 19.32
N ALA A 396 -38.77 -18.85 20.12
CA ALA A 396 -37.97 -20.06 20.05
C ALA A 396 -38.85 -21.29 20.33
N SER A 397 -38.52 -22.43 19.72
CA SER A 397 -39.24 -23.69 19.97
C SER A 397 -38.97 -24.25 21.36
N ILE A 398 -37.73 -24.12 21.84
CA ILE A 398 -37.28 -24.56 23.16
C ILE A 398 -36.34 -23.49 23.70
N ILE A 399 -36.47 -23.15 24.98
CA ILE A 399 -35.50 -22.35 25.72
C ILE A 399 -35.07 -23.20 26.91
N ASP A 400 -33.86 -23.76 26.84
CA ASP A 400 -33.27 -24.53 27.94
C ASP A 400 -32.59 -23.57 28.92
N VAL A 401 -33.01 -23.58 30.19
CA VAL A 401 -32.63 -22.57 31.17
C VAL A 401 -32.39 -23.15 32.56
N ASP A 402 -31.19 -22.92 33.09
CA ASP A 402 -30.88 -23.20 34.51
C ASP A 402 -31.26 -22.04 35.44
N ASN A 403 -31.18 -20.78 34.96
CA ASN A 403 -31.29 -19.57 35.79
C ASN A 403 -32.13 -18.44 35.16
N LEU A 404 -33.22 -18.76 34.46
CA LEU A 404 -34.08 -17.73 33.87
C LEU A 404 -34.94 -17.03 34.94
N VAL A 405 -34.78 -15.71 35.08
CA VAL A 405 -35.63 -14.86 35.92
C VAL A 405 -36.53 -14.01 35.03
N ALA A 406 -37.84 -14.23 35.09
CA ALA A 406 -38.83 -13.48 34.32
C ALA A 406 -39.75 -12.68 35.26
N LYS A 407 -40.07 -11.43 34.87
CA LYS A 407 -41.03 -10.59 35.62
C LYS A 407 -42.45 -11.12 35.59
N LYS A 408 -42.82 -11.90 34.56
CA LYS A 408 -44.11 -12.55 34.38
C LYS A 408 -43.92 -13.69 33.40
N VAL A 409 -44.56 -14.84 33.64
CA VAL A 409 -44.58 -15.97 32.70
C VAL A 409 -46.03 -16.20 32.29
N GLU A 410 -46.33 -16.16 31.00
CA GLU A 410 -47.67 -16.41 30.46
C GLU A 410 -47.57 -17.37 29.28
N THR A 411 -48.25 -18.51 29.38
CA THR A 411 -48.43 -19.44 28.26
C THR A 411 -49.79 -19.21 27.63
N ALA A 412 -49.94 -19.42 26.32
CA ALA A 412 -51.24 -19.38 25.65
C ALA A 412 -51.32 -20.49 24.59
N ILE A 413 -52.28 -21.40 24.73
CA ILE A 413 -52.62 -22.38 23.69
C ILE A 413 -54.13 -22.31 23.43
N ASN A 414 -54.52 -22.01 22.19
CA ASN A 414 -55.93 -21.84 21.80
C ASN A 414 -56.73 -20.90 22.73
N GLY A 415 -56.08 -19.86 23.27
CA GLY A 415 -56.67 -18.89 24.20
C GLY A 415 -56.70 -19.31 25.69
N ASN A 416 -56.42 -20.56 26.02
CA ASN A 416 -56.23 -21.00 27.42
C ASN A 416 -54.84 -20.59 27.90
N ARG A 417 -54.74 -20.07 29.12
CA ARG A 417 -53.52 -19.44 29.63
C ARG A 417 -53.17 -19.90 31.04
N ILE A 418 -51.87 -20.03 31.30
CA ILE A 418 -51.29 -20.14 32.65
C ILE A 418 -50.40 -18.93 32.86
N ILE A 419 -50.60 -18.21 33.96
CA ILE A 419 -49.95 -16.93 34.24
C ILE A 419 -49.31 -17.00 35.63
N ILE A 420 -47.99 -16.81 35.71
CA ILE A 420 -47.28 -16.49 36.95
C ILE A 420 -47.05 -14.98 36.93
N ASP A 421 -47.75 -14.25 37.79
CA ASP A 421 -47.69 -12.79 37.86
C ASP A 421 -47.30 -12.30 39.26
N PRO A 422 -46.01 -11.97 39.47
CA PRO A 422 -45.49 -11.40 40.70
C PRO A 422 -46.21 -10.12 41.15
N ASN A 423 -46.74 -9.29 40.25
CA ASN A 423 -47.43 -8.05 40.65
C ASN A 423 -48.74 -8.33 41.39
N THR A 424 -49.32 -9.49 41.12
CA THR A 424 -50.54 -9.98 41.79
C THR A 424 -50.25 -11.07 42.81
N SER A 425 -48.96 -11.38 43.02
CA SER A 425 -48.49 -12.49 43.84
C SER A 425 -49.30 -13.77 43.58
N SER A 426 -49.47 -14.17 42.32
CA SER A 426 -50.34 -15.32 42.00
C SER A 426 -49.92 -16.15 40.79
N LEU A 427 -50.35 -17.42 40.80
CA LEU A 427 -50.38 -18.32 39.66
C LEU A 427 -51.85 -18.50 39.23
N LYS A 428 -52.21 -18.12 38.00
CA LYS A 428 -53.59 -18.16 37.49
C LYS A 428 -53.72 -19.07 36.28
N MET A 429 -54.85 -19.73 36.17
CA MET A 429 -55.31 -20.42 34.96
C MET A 429 -56.55 -19.72 34.43
N ILE A 430 -56.51 -19.31 33.16
CA ILE A 430 -57.57 -18.56 32.49
C ILE A 430 -58.00 -19.34 31.25
N ASN A 431 -59.29 -19.52 31.04
CA ASN A 431 -59.80 -20.20 29.85
C ASN A 431 -59.83 -19.26 28.62
N SER A 432 -60.16 -19.82 27.44
CA SER A 432 -60.25 -19.10 26.18
C SER A 432 -61.29 -17.97 26.14
N ALA A 433 -62.26 -17.97 27.06
CA ALA A 433 -63.23 -16.88 27.22
C ALA A 433 -62.71 -15.74 28.14
N GLY A 434 -61.47 -15.83 28.63
CA GLY A 434 -60.87 -14.83 29.53
C GLY A 434 -61.27 -15.00 31.00
N VAL A 435 -61.91 -16.13 31.35
CA VAL A 435 -62.42 -16.38 32.70
C VAL A 435 -61.39 -17.15 33.52
N GLU A 436 -61.09 -16.66 34.72
CA GLU A 436 -60.21 -17.33 35.69
C GLU A 436 -60.90 -18.59 36.23
N ILE A 437 -60.29 -19.75 35.99
CA ILE A 437 -60.81 -21.06 36.42
C ILE A 437 -60.03 -21.63 37.61
N ALA A 438 -58.80 -21.18 37.83
CA ALA A 438 -58.03 -21.52 39.03
C ALA A 438 -57.03 -20.40 39.33
N ALA A 439 -56.76 -20.19 40.62
CA ALA A 439 -55.69 -19.32 41.08
C ALA A 439 -55.05 -19.87 42.36
N ILE A 440 -53.73 -19.80 42.44
CA ILE A 440 -52.99 -19.87 43.70
C ILE A 440 -52.56 -18.43 44.00
N VAL A 441 -52.99 -17.89 45.13
CA VAL A 441 -52.67 -16.54 45.54
C VAL A 441 -51.76 -16.61 46.76
N PHE A 442 -50.60 -15.99 46.64
CA PHE A 442 -49.62 -15.84 47.70
C PHE A 442 -49.93 -14.53 48.44
N SER A 443 -50.79 -14.61 49.45
CA SER A 443 -51.11 -13.49 50.33
C SER A 443 -49.96 -13.26 51.31
N GLU A 444 -49.52 -12.02 51.51
CA GLU A 444 -48.69 -11.66 52.66
C GLU A 444 -49.59 -11.45 53.87
N TRP A 445 -49.20 -12.03 55.01
CA TRP A 445 -49.92 -11.83 56.26
C TRP A 445 -49.80 -10.37 56.68
N THR A 446 -50.92 -9.64 56.64
CA THR A 446 -50.98 -8.28 57.16
C THR A 446 -51.70 -8.30 58.49
N GLU A 447 -50.94 -8.05 59.56
CA GLU A 447 -51.43 -7.96 60.93
C GLU A 447 -52.28 -6.69 61.08
N VAL A 448 -53.53 -6.72 60.63
CA VAL A 448 -54.45 -5.58 60.81
C VAL A 448 -55.43 -5.94 61.92
N SER A 449 -55.31 -5.22 63.04
CA SER A 449 -56.06 -5.38 64.30
C SER A 449 -57.58 -5.18 64.22
N SER A 450 -58.14 -5.08 63.01
CA SER A 450 -59.57 -4.88 62.76
C SER A 450 -60.07 -5.48 61.45
N ALA A 451 -59.30 -6.35 60.79
CA ALA A 451 -59.73 -6.93 59.52
C ALA A 451 -60.90 -7.92 59.72
N PRO A 452 -61.92 -7.93 58.82
CA PRO A 452 -62.92 -8.99 58.76
C PRO A 452 -62.24 -10.35 58.50
N SER A 453 -62.99 -11.44 58.59
CA SER A 453 -62.56 -12.85 58.52
C SER A 453 -61.86 -13.31 57.21
N SER A 454 -60.96 -12.52 56.66
CA SER A 454 -60.20 -12.71 55.42
C SER A 454 -58.68 -12.63 55.65
N ALA A 455 -58.22 -12.78 56.90
CA ALA A 455 -56.82 -12.80 57.30
C ALA A 455 -56.19 -14.19 57.12
N TYR A 456 -56.34 -14.78 55.93
CA TYR A 456 -55.80 -16.11 55.63
C TYR A 456 -54.46 -16.01 54.91
N GLY A 457 -53.62 -17.04 55.07
CA GLY A 457 -52.35 -17.18 54.34
C GLY A 457 -52.53 -17.34 52.82
N ALA A 458 -51.56 -17.99 52.16
CA ALA A 458 -51.71 -18.36 50.76
C ALA A 458 -52.94 -19.26 50.57
N HIS A 459 -53.74 -19.02 49.54
CA HIS A 459 -54.98 -19.75 49.28
C HIS A 459 -55.07 -20.24 47.84
N ILE A 460 -55.79 -21.36 47.65
CA ILE A 460 -56.06 -21.96 46.35
C ILE A 460 -57.54 -21.81 46.06
N ILE A 461 -57.85 -21.13 44.96
CA ILE A 461 -59.21 -20.96 44.46
C ILE A 461 -59.39 -21.82 43.21
N LEU A 462 -60.42 -22.66 43.19
CA LEU A 462 -60.88 -23.37 42.01
C LEU A 462 -62.27 -22.88 41.65
N LYS A 463 -62.45 -22.40 40.42
CA LYS A 463 -63.72 -21.87 39.91
C LYS A 463 -64.25 -22.79 38.81
N SER A 464 -65.47 -23.23 38.97
CA SER A 464 -66.22 -23.95 37.95
C SER A 464 -67.34 -23.06 37.44
N HIS A 465 -67.33 -22.79 36.13
CA HIS A 465 -68.46 -22.20 35.43
C HIS A 465 -69.31 -23.32 34.82
N ARG A 466 -70.46 -23.61 35.43
CA ARG A 466 -71.40 -24.60 34.90
C ARG A 466 -72.37 -23.92 33.93
N LYS A 467 -72.40 -24.39 32.68
CA LYS A 467 -73.42 -24.04 31.69
C LYS A 467 -74.51 -25.11 31.72
N LEU A 468 -75.70 -24.77 32.19
CA LEU A 468 -76.83 -25.70 32.17
C LEU A 468 -77.32 -25.87 30.73
N LEU A 469 -77.65 -27.12 30.35
CA LEU A 469 -78.02 -27.49 28.98
C LEU A 469 -79.42 -26.98 28.55
N LEU A 470 -80.22 -26.45 29.48
CA LEU A 470 -81.55 -25.89 29.26
C LEU A 470 -81.72 -24.67 30.18
N ASP A 471 -82.00 -23.50 29.60
CA ASP A 471 -81.97 -22.13 30.16
C ASP A 471 -80.57 -21.51 30.40
N PHE A 472 -80.27 -20.49 29.60
CA PHE A 472 -79.01 -19.74 29.50
C PHE A 472 -78.66 -18.91 30.74
N GLN A 473 -78.40 -19.51 31.90
CA GLN A 473 -77.77 -18.81 33.03
C GLN A 473 -76.59 -19.62 33.59
N SER A 474 -75.42 -18.98 33.68
CA SER A 474 -74.21 -19.55 34.26
C SER A 474 -74.33 -19.59 35.78
N THR A 475 -74.02 -20.74 36.37
CA THR A 475 -73.86 -20.85 37.83
C THR A 475 -72.40 -21.07 38.15
N ASP A 476 -71.87 -20.19 38.98
CA ASP A 476 -70.47 -20.24 39.39
C ASP A 476 -70.41 -21.04 40.69
N SER A 477 -69.43 -21.92 40.76
CA SER A 477 -69.07 -22.60 42.01
C SER A 477 -67.61 -22.35 42.28
N THR A 478 -67.32 -22.01 43.53
CA THR A 478 -65.98 -21.70 43.99
C THR A 478 -65.64 -22.67 45.11
N ILE A 479 -64.51 -23.33 44.97
CA ILE A 479 -63.84 -24.01 46.07
C ILE A 479 -62.71 -23.09 46.51
N ASP A 480 -62.70 -22.73 47.78
CA ASP A 480 -61.63 -21.94 48.40
C ASP A 480 -60.97 -22.81 49.46
N LEU A 481 -59.66 -22.99 49.32
CA LEU A 481 -58.81 -23.75 50.23
C LEU A 481 -57.80 -22.79 50.84
N ASN A 482 -57.93 -22.55 52.14
CA ASN A 482 -56.95 -21.81 52.91
C ASN A 482 -56.59 -22.56 54.21
N ASP A 483 -55.80 -21.92 55.06
CA ASP A 483 -55.24 -22.47 56.29
C ASP A 483 -56.27 -22.69 57.42
N ASP A 484 -57.41 -22.00 57.41
CA ASP A 484 -58.46 -22.13 58.44
C ASP A 484 -59.73 -22.83 57.91
N ILE A 485 -60.05 -22.66 56.62
CA ILE A 485 -61.33 -23.07 56.05
C ILE A 485 -61.14 -23.71 54.67
N VAL A 486 -61.82 -24.84 54.47
CA VAL A 486 -62.20 -25.35 53.15
C VAL A 486 -63.65 -24.99 52.90
N SER A 487 -63.92 -24.13 51.92
CA SER A 487 -65.28 -23.73 51.58
C SER A 487 -65.66 -24.12 50.16
N ILE A 488 -66.92 -24.51 49.98
CA ILE A 488 -67.54 -24.70 48.68
C ILE A 488 -68.75 -23.80 48.65
N THR A 489 -68.70 -22.77 47.81
CA THR A 489 -69.82 -21.86 47.55
C THR A 489 -70.35 -22.11 46.16
N GLY A 490 -71.66 -22.13 46.01
CA GLY A 490 -72.29 -22.22 44.70
C GLY A 490 -73.66 -21.55 44.68
N ARG A 491 -74.02 -21.02 43.51
CA ARG A 491 -75.35 -20.50 43.25
C ARG A 491 -76.23 -21.60 42.65
N TYR A 492 -77.34 -21.92 43.29
CA TYR A 492 -78.25 -22.99 42.90
C TYR A 492 -79.65 -22.45 42.63
N ARG A 493 -80.39 -23.06 41.71
CA ARG A 493 -81.80 -22.77 41.48
C ARG A 493 -82.65 -23.63 42.42
N GLU A 494 -83.45 -22.98 43.27
CA GLU A 494 -84.44 -23.63 44.13
C GLU A 494 -85.83 -23.15 43.72
N GLY A 495 -86.50 -23.94 42.87
CA GLY A 495 -87.76 -23.52 42.25
C GLY A 495 -87.56 -22.35 41.27
N ASN A 496 -88.21 -21.22 41.55
CA ASN A 496 -88.15 -20.00 40.72
C ASN A 496 -87.15 -18.95 41.24
N THR A 497 -86.41 -19.23 42.32
CA THR A 497 -85.40 -18.32 42.86
C THR A 497 -84.02 -18.94 42.83
N TYR A 498 -83.00 -18.08 42.85
CA TYR A 498 -81.63 -18.49 43.04
C TYR A 498 -81.22 -18.28 44.48
N VAL A 499 -80.52 -19.26 45.04
CA VAL A 499 -79.97 -19.20 46.39
C VAL A 499 -78.48 -19.48 46.36
N ASN A 500 -77.74 -18.82 47.22
CA ASN A 500 -76.33 -19.11 47.44
C ASN A 500 -76.22 -20.13 48.56
N ARG A 501 -75.66 -21.30 48.25
CA ARG A 501 -75.34 -22.34 49.24
C ARG A 501 -73.84 -22.30 49.48
N GLU A 502 -73.47 -22.42 50.74
CA GLU A 502 -72.07 -22.50 51.13
C GLU A 502 -71.91 -23.59 52.19
N ILE A 503 -70.89 -24.42 52.02
CA ILE A 503 -70.42 -25.39 53.03
C ILE A 503 -69.03 -24.94 53.43
N ARG A 504 -68.80 -24.73 54.73
CA ARG A 504 -67.47 -24.46 55.29
C ARG A 504 -67.07 -25.61 56.19
N ILE A 505 -65.86 -26.10 56.01
CA ILE A 505 -65.21 -27.08 56.89
C ILE A 505 -64.03 -26.35 57.53
N SER A 506 -63.98 -26.33 58.86
CA SER A 506 -62.87 -25.76 59.62
C SER A 506 -62.58 -26.63 60.84
N PRO A 507 -61.50 -26.36 61.60
CA PRO A 507 -61.25 -27.07 62.87
C PRO A 507 -62.42 -26.99 63.86
N ARG A 508 -63.30 -26.00 63.73
CA ARG A 508 -64.47 -25.78 64.58
C ARG A 508 -65.69 -26.64 64.19
N GLY A 509 -65.67 -27.28 63.01
CA GLY A 509 -66.76 -28.15 62.54
C GLY A 509 -67.16 -27.93 61.08
N ILE A 510 -68.36 -28.41 60.71
CA ILE A 510 -68.96 -28.27 59.38
C ILE A 510 -70.18 -27.35 59.46
N PHE A 511 -70.16 -26.28 58.67
CA PHE A 511 -71.18 -25.23 58.67
C PHE A 511 -71.87 -25.15 57.31
N PHE A 512 -73.20 -25.11 57.32
CA PHE A 512 -74.04 -25.01 56.12
C PHE A 512 -74.78 -23.69 56.13
N TYR A 513 -74.53 -22.87 55.11
CA TYR A 513 -75.16 -21.56 54.93
C TYR A 513 -76.13 -21.57 53.74
N LYS A 514 -77.16 -20.74 53.83
CA LYS A 514 -78.06 -20.37 52.73
C LYS A 514 -78.22 -18.86 52.73
N ASP A 515 -77.89 -18.23 51.61
CA ASP A 515 -77.95 -16.77 51.40
C ASP A 515 -77.25 -16.00 52.54
N GLY A 516 -76.03 -16.45 52.88
CA GLY A 516 -75.21 -15.90 53.97
C GLY A 516 -75.69 -16.23 55.38
N THR A 517 -76.88 -16.83 55.54
CA THR A 517 -77.42 -17.19 56.85
C THR A 517 -77.04 -18.62 57.21
N LEU A 518 -76.44 -18.82 58.39
CA LEU A 518 -76.15 -20.17 58.91
C LEU A 518 -77.46 -20.95 59.10
N LYS A 519 -77.54 -22.15 58.52
CA LYS A 519 -78.73 -23.02 58.60
C LYS A 519 -78.50 -24.27 59.41
N LYS A 520 -77.29 -24.82 59.36
CA LYS A 520 -76.92 -26.03 60.12
C LYS A 520 -75.45 -25.97 60.48
N THR A 521 -75.11 -26.47 61.66
CA THR A 521 -73.73 -26.68 62.09
C THR A 521 -73.58 -28.07 62.69
N TYR A 522 -72.42 -28.67 62.48
CA TYR A 522 -71.95 -29.84 63.21
C TYR A 522 -70.61 -29.46 63.81
N GLY A 523 -70.59 -29.18 65.11
CA GLY A 523 -69.38 -28.83 65.83
C GLY A 523 -68.40 -30.00 65.89
N ASN A 524 -67.13 -29.69 66.15
CA ASN A 524 -66.07 -30.68 66.37
C ASN A 524 -65.92 -31.04 67.87
N GLU A 525 -66.92 -30.66 68.69
CA GLU A 525 -67.10 -31.08 70.09
C GLU A 525 -68.28 -32.04 70.21
#